data_AF-A0A952W902-F1
#
_entry.id   AF-A0A952W902-F1
#
_cell.length_a   1.000
_cell.length_b   1.000
_cell.length_c   1.000
_cell.angle_alpha   90.00
_cell.angle_beta   90.00
_cell.angle_gamma   90.00
#
_symmetry.space_group_name_H-M   'P 1'
#
loop_
_entity.id
_entity.type
_entity.pdbx_description
1 polymer ?
#
loop_
_entity_poly.entity_id
_entity_poly.type
_entity_poly.pdbx_seq_one_letter_code
_entity_poly.pdbx_strand_id
1 'polypeptide(L)'
;MLYTFFGQTALPAFSLAQLSSDDIIKVIIFSGGILVALVAIIFGTISSISKRRQTEESRRELAAYVAEGSMTPEDAERILKAGKPKWEC
;
A
#
# COMPACT_ATOMS: atom_id res chain seq x y z
N MET A 1 -36.19 -22.40 -25.31
CA MET A 1 -35.60 -22.81 -26.60
C MET A 1 -36.03 -21.74 -27.61
N LEU A 2 -35.28 -20.70 -27.96
CA LEU A 2 -33.84 -20.52 -28.08
C LEU A 2 -33.44 -19.06 -27.85
N TYR A 3 -32.19 -18.92 -27.41
CA TYR A 3 -31.37 -17.76 -27.11
C TYR A 3 -31.35 -16.62 -28.16
N THR A 4 -31.29 -15.38 -27.65
CA THR A 4 -30.40 -14.25 -28.04
C THR A 4 -30.82 -13.06 -27.14
N PHE A 5 -30.21 -12.73 -26.00
CA PHE A 5 -28.82 -12.84 -25.54
C PHE A 5 -27.82 -12.11 -26.42
N PHE A 6 -28.13 -10.91 -26.94
CA PHE A 6 -27.13 -9.94 -27.43
C PHE A 6 -27.78 -8.56 -27.56
N GLY A 7 -27.31 -7.55 -26.81
CA GLY A 7 -27.77 -6.17 -26.99
C GLY A 7 -27.79 -5.29 -25.73
N GLN A 8 -27.06 -5.68 -24.68
CA GLN A 8 -26.74 -4.78 -23.56
C GLN A 8 -25.73 -3.71 -24.04
N THR A 9 -26.21 -2.72 -24.79
CA THR A 9 -25.48 -1.47 -25.06
C THR A 9 -26.40 -0.27 -24.91
N ALA A 10 -27.17 -0.23 -23.83
CA ALA A 10 -27.50 1.05 -23.21
C ALA A 10 -26.38 1.34 -22.20
N LEU A 11 -25.17 1.60 -22.69
CA LEU A 11 -24.33 2.54 -21.97
C LEU A 11 -25.13 3.84 -22.04
N PRO A 12 -25.69 4.38 -20.94
CA PRO A 12 -26.08 5.77 -20.98
C PRO A 12 -24.78 6.50 -21.34
N ALA A 13 -24.71 7.01 -22.56
CA ALA A 13 -23.74 8.02 -22.90
C ALA A 13 -23.91 9.06 -21.80
N PHE A 14 -22.93 9.13 -20.91
CA PHE A 14 -22.84 10.10 -19.84
C PHE A 14 -22.82 11.47 -20.53
N SER A 15 -24.01 12.00 -20.75
CA SER A 15 -24.22 13.24 -21.50
C SER A 15 -23.73 14.36 -20.61
N LEU A 16 -22.56 14.92 -20.95
CA LEU A 16 -21.98 16.09 -20.30
C LEU A 16 -22.91 17.33 -20.37
N ALA A 17 -24.02 17.25 -21.11
CA ALA A 17 -24.98 18.33 -21.30
C ALA A 17 -26.06 18.44 -20.20
N GLN A 18 -26.14 17.52 -19.22
CA GLN A 18 -27.16 17.57 -18.14
C GLN A 18 -26.59 17.75 -16.72
N LEU A 19 -25.32 18.15 -16.58
CA LEU A 19 -24.75 18.46 -15.27
C LEU A 19 -25.21 19.85 -14.80
N SER A 20 -26.13 19.87 -13.84
CA SER A 20 -26.36 21.04 -12.99
C SER A 20 -25.07 21.38 -12.23
N SER A 21 -24.85 22.66 -11.89
CA SER A 21 -23.65 23.11 -11.18
C SER A 21 -23.41 22.36 -9.86
N ASP A 22 -24.47 21.87 -9.21
CA ASP A 22 -24.39 21.11 -7.95
C ASP A 22 -23.87 19.68 -8.13
N ASP A 23 -24.06 19.07 -9.29
CA ASP A 23 -23.64 17.69 -9.55
C ASP A 23 -22.17 17.62 -9.99
N ILE A 24 -21.64 18.67 -10.62
CA ILE A 24 -20.22 18.80 -10.95
C ILE A 24 -19.38 18.79 -9.66
N ILE A 25 -19.82 19.52 -8.63
CA ILE A 25 -19.10 19.59 -7.34
C ILE A 25 -19.07 18.21 -6.68
N LYS A 26 -20.17 17.46 -6.69
CA LYS A 26 -20.22 16.10 -6.12
C LYS A 26 -19.29 15.15 -6.87
N VAL A 27 -19.29 15.18 -8.21
CA VAL A 27 -18.44 14.31 -9.03
C VAL A 27 -16.95 14.55 -8.75
N ILE A 28 -16.53 15.80 -8.57
CA ILE A 28 -15.13 16.14 -8.26
C ILE A 28 -14.71 15.58 -6.88
N ILE A 29 -15.57 15.69 -5.87
CA ILE A 29 -15.26 15.19 -4.52
C ILE A 29 -15.13 13.66 -4.51
N PHE A 30 -16.07 12.95 -5.14
CA PHE A 30 -16.03 11.49 -5.20
C PHE A 30 -14.86 10.97 -6.05
N SER A 31 -14.62 11.57 -7.22
CA SER A 31 -13.52 11.15 -8.10
C SER A 31 -12.14 11.48 -7.50
N GLY A 32 -11.99 12.65 -6.88
CA GLY A 32 -10.76 13.04 -6.20
C GLY A 32 -10.46 12.16 -5.00
N GLY A 33 -11.46 11.86 -4.16
CA GLY A 33 -11.31 11.00 -2.99
C GLY A 33 -10.85 9.59 -3.33
N ILE A 34 -11.42 9.00 -4.40
CA ILE A 34 -11.02 7.65 -4.86
C ILE A 34 -9.57 7.65 -5.33
N LEU A 35 -9.14 8.65 -6.09
CA LEU A 35 -7.78 8.70 -6.62
C LEU A 35 -6.74 8.83 -5.50
N VAL A 36 -7.00 9.69 -4.51
CA VAL A 36 -6.13 9.84 -3.34
C VAL A 36 -6.08 8.54 -2.52
N ALA A 37 -7.22 7.88 -2.33
CA ALA A 37 -7.29 6.61 -1.60
C ALA A 37 -6.46 5.51 -2.28
N LEU A 38 -6.56 5.37 -3.61
CA LEU A 38 -5.78 4.40 -4.38
C LEU A 38 -4.28 4.65 -4.24
N VAL A 39 -3.85 5.91 -4.37
CA VAL A 39 -2.46 6.31 -4.19
C VAL A 39 -1.98 5.95 -2.79
N ALA A 40 -2.73 6.31 -1.74
CA ALA A 40 -2.38 6.01 -0.35
C ALA A 40 -2.23 4.50 -0.08
N ILE A 41 -3.11 3.67 -0.64
CA ILE A 41 -3.03 2.20 -0.49
C ILE A 41 -1.75 1.67 -1.13
N ILE A 42 -1.42 2.09 -2.35
CA ILE A 42 -0.22 1.64 -3.06
C ILE A 42 1.03 2.01 -2.27
N PHE A 43 1.16 3.29 -1.89
CA PHE A 43 2.31 3.76 -1.12
C PHE A 43 2.41 3.08 0.26
N GLY A 44 1.27 2.87 0.94
CA GLY A 44 1.22 2.13 2.20
C GLY A 44 1.73 0.70 2.06
N THR A 45 1.32 0.02 0.98
CA THR A 45 1.73 -1.37 0.70
C THR A 45 3.22 -1.44 0.41
N ILE A 46 3.74 -0.56 -0.46
CA ILE A 46 5.17 -0.49 -0.79
C ILE A 46 6.01 -0.21 0.46
N SER A 47 5.59 0.75 1.30
CA SER A 47 6.28 1.06 2.55
C SER A 47 6.34 -0.14 3.48
N SER A 48 5.23 -0.89 3.60
CA SER A 48 5.18 -2.08 4.45
C SER A 48 6.12 -3.19 3.97
N ILE A 49 6.22 -3.39 2.65
CA ILE A 49 7.10 -4.39 2.03
C ILE A 49 8.56 -3.98 2.22
N SER A 50 8.89 -2.71 1.98
CA SER A 50 10.24 -2.18 2.13
C SER A 50 10.76 -2.32 3.55
N LYS A 51 9.95 -1.96 4.57
CA LYS A 51 10.31 -2.12 5.98
C LYS A 51 10.60 -3.58 6.35
N ARG A 52 9.77 -4.52 5.88
CA ARG A 52 9.98 -5.95 6.12
C ARG A 52 11.26 -6.44 5.48
N ARG A 53 11.49 -6.06 4.22
CA ARG A 53 12.71 -6.43 3.49
C ARG A 53 13.96 -5.91 4.20
N GLN A 54 13.98 -4.63 4.58
CA GLN A 54 15.11 -4.03 5.30
C GLN A 54 15.39 -4.75 6.62
N THR A 55 14.33 -5.08 7.38
CA THR A 55 14.49 -5.83 8.64
C THR A 55 15.11 -7.21 8.42
N GLU A 56 14.67 -7.93 7.39
CA GLU A 56 15.19 -9.25 7.06
C GLU A 56 16.62 -9.18 6.50
N GLU A 57 16.93 -8.16 5.71
CA GLU A 57 18.27 -7.92 5.16
C GLU A 57 19.27 -7.59 6.29
N SER A 58 18.93 -6.65 7.18
CA SER A 58 19.76 -6.34 8.35
C SER A 58 19.98 -7.57 9.24
N ARG A 59 18.97 -8.43 9.45
CA ARG A 59 19.16 -9.68 10.21
C ARG A 59 20.20 -10.61 9.60
N ARG A 60 20.25 -10.70 8.26
CA ARG A 60 21.21 -11.53 7.54
C ARG A 60 22.62 -10.94 7.61
N GLU A 61 22.74 -9.62 7.47
CA GLU A 61 24.02 -8.91 7.62
C GLU A 61 24.58 -9.06 9.03
N LEU A 62 23.74 -8.87 10.05
CA LEU A 62 24.11 -9.09 11.44
C LEU A 62 24.62 -10.52 11.69
N ALA A 63 23.94 -11.53 11.12
CA ALA A 63 24.40 -12.92 11.23
C ALA A 63 25.76 -13.15 10.55
N ALA A 64 26.00 -12.51 9.41
CA ALA A 64 27.30 -12.56 8.74
C ALA A 64 28.40 -11.90 9.58
N TYR A 65 28.16 -10.72 10.15
CA TYR A 65 29.14 -10.03 11.01
C TYR A 65 29.46 -10.81 12.29
N VAL A 66 28.49 -11.51 12.86
CA VAL A 66 28.72 -12.41 14.00
C VAL A 66 29.54 -13.63 13.57
N ALA A 67 29.27 -14.20 12.38
CA ALA A 67 30.04 -15.33 11.85
C ALA A 67 31.48 -14.95 11.47
N GLU A 68 31.70 -13.74 10.98
CA GLU A 68 33.01 -13.16 10.67
C GLU A 68 33.77 -12.75 11.94
N GLY A 69 33.08 -12.64 13.08
CA GLY A 69 33.65 -12.23 14.36
C GLY A 69 33.93 -10.72 14.47
N SER A 70 33.42 -9.90 13.54
CA SER A 70 33.53 -8.45 13.58
C SER A 70 32.54 -7.80 14.57
N MET A 71 31.57 -8.57 15.05
CA MET A 71 30.57 -8.17 16.06
C MET A 71 30.30 -9.31 17.04
N THR A 72 30.08 -8.97 18.31
CA THR A 72 29.70 -9.96 19.33
C THR A 72 28.23 -10.38 19.17
N PRO A 73 27.86 -11.65 19.47
CA PRO A 73 26.46 -12.09 19.49
C PRO A 73 25.57 -11.24 20.41
N GLU A 74 26.11 -10.79 21.54
CA GLU A 74 25.40 -9.96 22.52
C GLU A 74 25.05 -8.58 21.95
N ASP A 75 25.96 -7.98 21.19
CA ASP A 75 25.70 -6.70 20.53
C ASP A 75 24.70 -6.86 19.39
N ALA A 76 24.77 -7.97 18.63
CA ALA A 76 23.78 -8.28 17.60
C ALA A 76 22.37 -8.47 18.21
N GLU A 77 22.26 -9.14 19.36
CA GLU A 77 20.98 -9.29 20.08
C GLU A 77 20.42 -7.92 20.52
N ARG A 78 21.28 -7.03 21.02
CA ARG A 78 20.89 -5.67 21.40
C ARG A 78 20.38 -4.85 20.23
N ILE A 79 21.04 -4.92 19.07
CA ILE A 79 20.61 -4.22 17.84
C ILE A 79 19.24 -4.74 17.38
N LEU A 80 19.03 -6.07 17.41
CA LEU A 80 17.73 -6.66 17.05
C LEU A 80 16.60 -6.26 18.01
N LYS A 81 16.92 -6.01 19.29
CA LYS A 81 15.96 -5.52 20.29
C LYS A 81 15.71 -4.01 20.20
N ALA A 82 16.68 -3.22 19.73
CA ALA A 82 16.57 -1.76 19.66
C ALA A 82 15.46 -1.26 18.70
N GLY A 83 15.04 -2.08 17.74
CA GLY A 83 13.96 -1.76 16.81
C GLY A 83 12.54 -1.81 17.40
N LYS A 84 12.35 -2.25 18.66
CA LYS A 84 11.04 -2.28 19.33
C LYS A 84 10.82 -1.01 20.15
N PRO A 85 9.72 -0.27 19.97
CA PRO A 85 9.43 0.89 20.79
C PRO A 85 9.21 0.47 22.25
N LYS A 86 9.75 1.28 23.18
CA LYS A 86 9.76 1.00 24.64
C LYS A 86 8.38 0.74 25.25
N TRP A 87 7.30 1.14 24.59
CA TRP A 87 5.92 1.04 25.08
C TRP A 87 5.17 -0.22 24.62
N GLU A 88 5.77 -1.09 23.80
CA GLU A 88 5.19 -2.39 23.37
C GLU A 88 5.51 -3.55 24.34
N CYS A 89 5.61 -3.26 25.65
CA CYS A 89 5.84 -4.27 26.70
C CYS A 89 4.54 -4.86 27.24
#